data_AF-A0A932A660-F1
#
_entry.id   AF-A0A932A660-F1
#
_cell.length_a   1.000
_cell.length_b   1.000
_cell.length_c   1.000
_cell.angle_alpha   90.00
_cell.angle_beta   90.00
_cell.angle_gamma   90.00
#
_symmetry.space_group_name_H-M   'P 1'
#
loop_
_entity.id
_entity.type
_entity.pdbx_description
1 polymer ?
#
loop_
_entity_poly.entity_id
_entity_poly.type
_entity_poly.pdbx_seq_one_letter_code
_entity_poly.pdbx_strand_id
1 'polypeptide(L)'
;MKSLNESLNSRNLKEFLKHPRLKMLDEFHKRINAERKASDMKALPVRAIAVKTSHLSVEDLAYLLKKCSQSSNFSRCFFGMLKVRIDK
;
A
#
# COMPACT_ATOMS: atom_id res chain seq x y z
N MET A 1 -1.71 34.98 -1.73
CA MET A 1 -1.51 33.54 -1.45
C MET A 1 -1.44 32.82 -2.79
N LYS A 2 -0.36 32.08 -3.08
CA LYS A 2 -0.28 31.27 -4.31
C LYS A 2 -1.36 30.19 -4.26
N SER A 3 -2.06 29.95 -5.36
CA SER A 3 -3.13 28.94 -5.36
C SER A 3 -2.52 27.55 -5.16
N LEU A 4 -3.22 26.63 -4.49
CA LEU A 4 -2.77 25.24 -4.32
C LEU A 4 -2.45 24.56 -5.68
N ASN A 5 -3.08 25.04 -6.77
CA ASN A 5 -2.82 24.58 -8.13
C ASN A 5 -1.48 25.04 -8.72
N GLU A 6 -0.92 26.18 -8.27
CA GLU A 6 0.36 26.69 -8.75
C GLU A 6 1.57 25.97 -8.12
N SER A 7 1.41 25.36 -6.93
CA SER A 7 2.49 24.60 -6.29
C SER A 7 2.59 23.15 -6.79
N LEU A 8 1.50 22.62 -7.35
CA LEU A 8 1.42 21.32 -8.02
C LEU A 8 1.99 21.40 -9.45
N ASN A 9 3.17 22.02 -9.60
CA ASN A 9 3.93 21.97 -10.84
C ASN A 9 4.14 20.51 -11.25
N SER A 10 3.78 20.17 -12.49
CA SER A 10 3.85 18.82 -13.08
C SER A 10 5.22 18.12 -12.95
N ARG A 11 6.29 18.89 -12.70
CA ARG A 11 7.63 18.39 -12.36
C ARG A 11 7.68 17.66 -11.01
N ASN A 12 6.99 18.18 -9.98
CA ASN A 12 6.91 17.54 -8.66
C ASN A 12 6.10 16.24 -8.71
N LEU A 13 5.06 16.15 -9.54
CA LEU A 13 4.25 14.92 -9.67
C LEU A 13 5.07 13.73 -10.19
N LYS A 14 5.92 13.94 -11.21
CA LYS A 14 6.78 12.87 -11.74
C LYS A 14 7.81 12.39 -10.73
N GLU A 15 8.34 13.28 -9.90
CA GLU A 15 9.29 12.91 -8.84
C GLU A 15 8.59 12.27 -7.65
N PHE A 16 7.41 12.76 -7.28
CA PHE A 16 6.54 12.16 -6.26
C PHE A 16 6.19 10.71 -6.63
N LEU A 17 5.88 10.44 -7.91
CA LEU A 17 5.63 9.09 -8.44
C LEU A 17 6.85 8.15 -8.35
N LYS A 18 8.08 8.68 -8.24
CA LYS A 18 9.27 7.85 -8.02
C LYS A 18 9.46 7.43 -6.57
N HIS A 19 8.67 7.98 -5.64
CA HIS A 19 8.83 7.72 -4.21
C HIS A 19 8.69 6.23 -3.90
N PRO A 20 9.65 5.59 -3.18
CA PRO A 20 9.64 4.15 -2.92
C PRO A 20 8.32 3.66 -2.31
N ARG A 21 7.74 4.47 -1.41
CA ARG A 21 6.42 4.19 -0.81
C ARG A 21 5.33 3.94 -1.85
N LEU A 22 5.23 4.76 -2.90
CA LEU A 22 4.15 4.62 -3.88
C LEU A 22 4.30 3.35 -4.70
N LYS A 23 5.54 2.98 -5.05
CA LYS A 23 5.83 1.71 -5.72
C LYS A 23 5.39 0.51 -4.88
N MET A 24 5.68 0.55 -3.58
CA MET A 24 5.26 -0.54 -2.68
C MET A 24 3.74 -0.58 -2.52
N LEU A 25 3.07 0.57 -2.38
CA LEU A 25 1.61 0.64 -2.30
C LEU A 25 0.93 0.08 -3.56
N ASP A 26 1.49 0.37 -4.73
CA ASP A 26 1.02 -0.20 -6.01
C ASP A 26 1.20 -1.72 -6.04
N GLU A 27 2.35 -2.23 -5.58
CA GLU A 27 2.60 -3.68 -5.51
C GLU A 27 1.63 -4.39 -4.54
N PHE A 28 1.41 -3.84 -3.34
CA PHE A 28 0.42 -4.36 -2.40
C PHE A 28 -0.98 -4.39 -3.03
N HIS A 29 -1.38 -3.29 -3.68
CA HIS A 29 -2.68 -3.15 -4.32
C HIS A 29 -2.88 -4.18 -5.43
N LYS A 30 -1.91 -4.35 -6.31
CA LYS A 30 -1.94 -5.32 -7.42
C LYS A 30 -2.08 -6.75 -6.91
N ARG A 31 -1.24 -7.16 -5.96
CA ARG A 31 -1.24 -8.54 -5.44
C ARG A 31 -2.52 -8.88 -4.68
N ILE A 32 -2.98 -7.98 -3.80
CA ILE A 32 -4.22 -8.18 -3.06
C ILE A 32 -5.41 -8.27 -4.03
N ASN A 33 -5.47 -7.39 -5.03
CA ASN A 33 -6.58 -7.43 -5.99
C ASN A 33 -6.52 -8.61 -6.97
N ALA A 34 -5.32 -9.15 -7.27
CA ALA A 34 -5.19 -10.38 -8.02
C ALA A 34 -5.83 -11.56 -7.27
N GLU A 35 -5.56 -11.71 -5.97
CA GLU A 35 -6.17 -12.74 -5.12
C GLU A 35 -7.68 -12.55 -4.95
N ARG A 36 -8.12 -11.29 -4.79
CA ARG A 36 -9.55 -10.95 -4.72
C ARG A 36 -10.27 -11.29 -6.02
N LYS A 37 -9.69 -10.96 -7.17
CA LYS A 37 -10.24 -11.31 -8.48
C LYS A 37 -10.31 -12.83 -8.67
N ALA A 38 -9.28 -13.56 -8.27
CA ALA A 38 -9.28 -15.03 -8.31
C ALA A 38 -10.37 -15.65 -7.40
N SER A 39 -10.79 -14.93 -6.36
CA SER A 39 -11.83 -15.34 -5.41
C SER A 39 -13.20 -14.70 -5.70
N ASP A 40 -13.39 -14.12 -6.90
CA ASP A 40 -14.61 -13.40 -7.31
C ASP A 40 -15.06 -12.29 -6.34
N MET A 41 -14.09 -11.60 -5.73
CA MET A 41 -14.33 -10.49 -4.81
C MET A 41 -14.09 -9.14 -5.48
N LYS A 42 -14.91 -8.13 -5.12
CA LYS A 42 -14.73 -6.75 -5.58
C LYS A 42 -13.34 -6.20 -5.27
N ALA A 43 -12.69 -5.56 -6.24
CA ALA A 43 -11.38 -4.94 -6.06
C ALA A 43 -11.38 -3.83 -4.98
N LEU A 44 -10.28 -3.69 -4.26
CA LEU A 44 -10.03 -2.62 -3.31
C LEU A 44 -9.41 -1.40 -4.03
N PRO A 45 -9.77 -0.17 -3.62
CA PRO A 45 -9.05 1.02 -4.07
C PRO A 45 -7.67 1.11 -3.41
N VAL A 46 -6.69 1.72 -4.10
CA VAL A 46 -5.33 1.95 -3.56
C VAL A 46 -5.37 2.67 -2.21
N ARG A 47 -6.32 3.60 -2.05
CA ARG A 47 -6.54 4.35 -0.80
C ARG A 47 -6.74 3.45 0.41
N ALA A 48 -7.40 2.30 0.26
CA ALA A 48 -7.61 1.37 1.38
C ALA A 48 -6.28 0.81 1.90
N ILE A 49 -5.36 0.47 1.00
CA ILE A 49 -4.02 -0.01 1.33
C ILE A 49 -3.18 1.11 1.94
N ALA A 50 -3.25 2.31 1.35
CA ALA A 50 -2.52 3.49 1.84
C ALA A 50 -2.90 3.87 3.28
N VAL A 51 -4.20 3.85 3.61
CA VAL A 51 -4.69 4.13 4.98
C VAL A 51 -4.23 3.04 5.95
N LYS A 52 -4.31 1.77 5.55
CA LYS A 52 -3.89 0.66 6.42
C LYS A 52 -2.40 0.66 6.75
N THR A 53 -1.58 1.27 5.90
CA THR A 53 -0.12 1.29 6.07
C THR A 53 0.42 2.68 6.39
N SER A 54 -0.45 3.68 6.59
CA SER A 54 -0.05 5.09 6.75
C SER A 54 0.90 5.35 7.92
N HIS A 55 0.82 4.50 8.94
CA HIS A 55 1.62 4.57 10.17
C HIS A 55 3.00 3.89 10.03
N LEU A 56 3.26 3.15 8.96
CA LEU A 56 4.51 2.43 8.76
C LEU A 56 5.56 3.29 8.07
N SER A 57 6.81 3.12 8.49
CA SER A 57 7.99 3.64 7.80
C SER A 57 8.16 2.98 6.42
N VAL A 58 9.06 3.50 5.60
CA VAL A 58 9.36 2.93 4.27
C VAL A 58 10.06 1.58 4.43
N GLU A 59 10.92 1.46 5.44
CA GLU A 59 11.66 0.25 5.81
C GLU A 59 10.70 -0.86 6.27
N ASP A 60 9.74 -0.52 7.14
CA ASP A 60 8.73 -1.46 7.62
C ASP A 60 7.79 -1.91 6.49
N LEU A 61 7.46 -1.00 5.57
CA LEU A 61 6.71 -1.34 4.36
C LEU A 61 7.47 -2.35 3.49
N ALA A 62 8.77 -2.15 3.30
CA ALA A 62 9.61 -3.06 2.53
C ALA A 62 9.71 -4.43 3.22
N TYR A 63 9.85 -4.44 4.54
CA TYR A 63 9.83 -5.67 5.34
C TYR A 63 8.50 -6.41 5.22
N LEU A 64 7.37 -5.69 5.39
CA LEU A 64 6.03 -6.24 5.23
C LEU A 64 5.85 -6.85 3.84
N LEU A 65 6.25 -6.12 2.78
CA LEU A 65 6.13 -6.59 1.40
C LEU A 65 6.94 -7.87 1.18
N LYS A 66 8.17 -7.92 1.70
CA LYS A 66 9.02 -9.12 1.64
C LYS A 66 8.36 -10.30 2.35
N LYS A 67 7.85 -10.10 3.57
CA LYS A 67 7.18 -11.15 4.36
C LYS A 67 5.91 -11.66 3.67
N CYS A 68 5.06 -10.77 3.17
CA CYS A 68 3.86 -11.18 2.43
C CYS A 68 4.21 -11.89 1.12
N SER A 69 5.27 -11.49 0.43
CA SER A 69 5.72 -12.13 -0.81
C SER A 69 6.25 -13.55 -0.61
N GLN A 70 6.74 -13.87 0.58
CA GLN A 70 7.20 -15.21 0.97
C GLN A 70 6.05 -16.09 1.51
N SER A 71 4.88 -15.50 1.75
CA SER A 71 3.71 -16.23 2.26
C SER A 71 2.94 -16.89 1.12
N SER A 72 2.29 -18.02 1.42
CA SER A 72 1.40 -18.71 0.47
C SER A 72 0.11 -17.94 0.17
N ASN A 73 -0.28 -17.00 1.03
CA ASN A 73 -1.42 -16.12 0.80
C ASN A 73 -1.06 -14.69 1.21
N PHE A 74 -0.96 -13.82 0.20
CA PHE A 74 -0.45 -12.47 0.35
C PHE A 74 -1.41 -11.61 1.17
N SER A 75 -2.70 -11.61 0.83
CA SER A 75 -3.72 -10.80 1.52
C SER A 75 -3.86 -11.19 2.98
N ARG A 76 -3.90 -12.50 3.28
CA ARG A 76 -4.02 -12.99 4.65
C ARG A 76 -2.80 -12.59 5.48
N CYS A 77 -1.59 -12.66 4.91
CA CYS A 77 -0.37 -12.20 5.58
C CYS A 77 -0.43 -10.69 5.84
N PHE A 78 -0.77 -9.89 4.81
CA PHE A 78 -0.85 -8.43 4.90
C PHE A 78 -1.80 -7.96 6.00
N PHE A 79 -3.07 -8.39 5.97
CA PHE A 79 -4.05 -7.97 6.96
C PHE A 79 -3.78 -8.58 8.35
N GLY A 80 -3.20 -9.78 8.40
CA GLY A 80 -2.82 -10.45 9.65
C GLY A 80 -1.70 -9.73 10.40
N MET A 81 -0.66 -9.29 9.69
CA MET A 81 0.48 -8.58 10.29
C MET A 81 0.11 -7.17 10.78
N LEU A 82 -0.86 -6.52 10.14
CA LEU A 82 -1.36 -5.20 10.54
C LEU A 82 -2.40 -5.24 11.68
N LYS A 83 -2.74 -6.44 12.17
CA LYS A 83 -3.76 -6.60 13.20
C LYS A 83 -3.16 -6.31 14.58
N VAL A 84 -3.70 -5.29 15.26
CA VAL A 84 -3.38 -5.03 16.67
C VAL A 84 -3.96 -6.17 17.51
N ARG A 85 -3.11 -6.81 18.31
CA ARG A 85 -3.55 -7.75 19.34
C ARG A 85 -3.80 -6.96 20.61
N ILE A 86 -5.03 -7.01 21.10
CA ILE A 86 -5.38 -6.55 22.44
C ILE A 86 -5.41 -7.82 23.27
N ASP A 87 -4.30 -8.12 23.94
CA ASP A 87 -4.30 -9.17 24.95
C ASP A 87 -5.15 -8.66 26.12
N LYS A 88 -6.16 -9.44 26.49
CA LYS A 88 -7.11 -9.14 27.58
C LYS A 88 -6.51 -9.50 28.93
#